data_AF-A0A9E4T9S9-F1
#
_entry.id   AF-A0A9E4T9S9-F1
#
_cell.length_a   1.000
_cell.length_b   1.000
_cell.length_c   1.000
_cell.angle_alpha   90.00
_cell.angle_beta   90.00
_cell.angle_gamma   90.00
#
_symmetry.space_group_name_H-M   'P 1'
#
loop_
_entity.id
_entity.type
_entity.pdbx_description
1 polymer ?
#
loop_
_entity_poly.entity_id
_entity_poly.type
_entity_poly.pdbx_seq_one_letter_code
_entity_poly.pdbx_strand_id
1 'polypeptide(L)'
;PYQSLYAPPPGLTWDDLKRSAYLVGRKGRYYEGFYAFRMLIVRLPLLAPLAPVFWLPGISIIGAAAYRWVARNRYRFFGCT
;
A
#
# COMPACT_ATOMS: atom_id res chain seq x y z
N PRO A 1 10.56 -9.91 1.50
CA PRO A 1 10.88 -9.89 2.94
C PRO A 1 9.86 -9.08 3.75
N TYR A 2 9.14 -9.73 4.66
CA TYR A 2 8.30 -9.08 5.68
C TYR A 2 9.19 -8.71 6.87
N GLN A 3 9.00 -7.52 7.43
CA GLN A 3 9.73 -7.04 8.60
C GLN A 3 8.80 -7.05 9.82
N SER A 4 9.15 -7.82 10.84
CA SER A 4 8.48 -7.73 12.15
C SER A 4 8.87 -6.40 12.81
N LEU A 5 7.86 -5.63 13.21
CA LEU A 5 8.05 -4.35 13.89
C LEU A 5 7.76 -4.54 15.38
N TYR A 6 8.73 -4.18 16.23
CA TYR A 6 8.54 -4.13 17.69
C TYR A 6 7.96 -2.79 18.16
N ALA A 7 8.17 -1.73 17.37
CA ALA A 7 7.65 -0.39 17.58
C ALA A 7 7.23 0.22 16.24
N PRO A 8 6.26 1.16 16.22
CA PRO A 8 5.85 1.79 14.97
C PRO A 8 6.95 2.73 14.46
N PRO A 9 7.13 2.87 13.14
CA PRO A 9 8.11 3.79 12.57
C PRO A 9 7.81 5.25 13.00
N PRO A 10 8.84 6.12 13.07
CA PRO A 10 8.65 7.50 13.45
C PRO A 10 7.66 8.20 12.49
N GLY A 11 6.62 8.81 13.07
CA GLY A 11 5.54 9.48 12.33
C GLY A 11 4.33 8.60 11.99
N LEU A 12 4.32 7.34 12.38
CA LEU A 12 3.18 6.42 12.22
C LEU A 12 2.73 5.87 13.56
N THR A 13 1.43 5.64 13.71
CA THR A 13 0.86 4.93 14.87
C THR A 13 0.53 3.49 14.50
N TRP A 14 0.35 2.64 15.52
CA TRP A 14 -0.16 1.28 15.31
C TRP A 14 -1.51 1.26 14.60
N ASP A 15 -2.36 2.25 14.84
CA ASP A 15 -3.66 2.37 14.18
C ASP A 15 -3.50 2.64 12.69
N ASP A 16 -2.53 3.47 12.30
CA ASP A 16 -2.23 3.73 10.89
C ASP A 16 -1.75 2.45 10.18
N LEU A 17 -0.83 1.71 10.81
CA LEU A 17 -0.33 0.43 10.30
C LEU A 17 -1.44 -0.65 10.19
N LYS A 18 -2.46 -0.58 11.06
CA LYS A 18 -3.67 -1.40 10.94
C LYS A 18 -4.61 -0.93 9.83
N ARG A 19 -4.61 0.35 9.46
CA ARG A 19 -5.52 0.88 8.43
C ARG A 19 -5.00 0.64 7.03
N SER A 20 -3.69 0.77 6.81
CA SER A 20 -3.12 0.68 5.47
C SER A 20 -1.71 0.10 5.45
N ALA A 21 -1.28 -0.39 4.29
CA ALA A 21 0.10 -0.82 4.09
C ALA A 21 0.97 0.40 3.76
N TYR A 22 2.14 0.45 4.38
CA TYR A 22 3.15 1.48 4.13
C TYR A 22 4.38 0.86 3.48
N LEU A 23 4.93 1.55 2.50
CA LEU A 23 6.18 1.19 1.85
C LEU A 23 7.25 2.22 2.19
N VAL A 24 8.32 1.75 2.81
CA VAL A 24 9.49 2.58 3.14
C VAL A 24 10.39 2.69 1.92
N GLY A 25 10.52 3.90 1.37
CA GLY A 25 11.46 4.19 0.30
C GLY A 25 12.90 4.37 0.80
N ARG A 26 13.87 4.33 -0.11
CA ARG A 26 15.32 4.49 0.18
C ARG A 26 15.71 5.78 0.91
N LYS A 27 14.87 6.82 0.88
CA LYS A 27 15.11 8.13 1.54
C LYS A 27 14.26 8.36 2.79
N GLY A 28 13.73 7.30 3.41
CA GLY A 28 12.85 7.43 4.58
C GLY A 28 11.48 8.03 4.24
N ARG A 29 11.11 8.11 2.95
CA ARG A 29 9.75 8.48 2.55
C ARG A 29 8.84 7.29 2.74
N TYR A 30 7.76 7.51 3.49
CA TYR A 30 6.68 6.56 3.62
C TYR A 30 5.66 6.80 2.51
N TYR A 31 5.43 5.78 1.70
CA TYR A 31 4.32 5.76 0.76
C TYR A 31 3.21 4.95 1.39
N GLU A 32 1.99 5.46 1.37
CA GLU A 32 0.84 4.78 1.96
C GLU A 32 -0.11 4.24 0.88
N GLY A 33 -0.78 3.15 1.22
CA GLY A 33 -1.88 2.58 0.47
C GLY A 33 -1.60 2.40 -1.03
N PHE A 34 -2.34 3.13 -1.87
CA PHE A 34 -2.22 3.01 -3.33
C PHE A 34 -0.85 3.46 -3.86
N TYR A 35 -0.20 4.45 -3.24
CA TYR A 35 1.13 4.89 -3.69
C TYR A 35 2.20 3.84 -3.37
N ALA A 36 2.10 3.20 -2.19
CA ALA A 36 2.91 2.03 -1.87
C ALA A 36 2.69 0.90 -2.88
N PHE A 37 1.43 0.62 -3.18
CA PHE A 37 1.05 -0.42 -4.13
C PHE A 37 1.55 -0.15 -5.55
N ARG A 38 1.50 1.10 -6.02
CA ARG A 38 2.05 1.49 -7.32
C ARG A 38 3.55 1.23 -7.41
N MET A 39 4.31 1.53 -6.36
CA MET A 39 5.74 1.17 -6.30
C MET A 39 5.96 -0.34 -6.24
N LEU A 40 5.05 -1.08 -5.60
CA LEU A 40 5.12 -2.53 -5.51
C LEU A 40 4.91 -3.17 -6.90
N ILE A 41 3.87 -2.74 -7.63
CA ILE A 41 3.56 -3.20 -8.99
C ILE A 41 4.77 -3.04 -9.91
N VAL A 42 5.44 -1.90 -9.88
CA VAL A 42 6.63 -1.64 -10.72
C VAL A 42 7.79 -2.58 -10.37
N ARG A 43 7.90 -3.02 -9.11
CA ARG A 43 8.93 -3.98 -8.67
C ARG A 43 8.57 -5.43 -8.94
N LEU A 44 7.29 -5.74 -9.13
CA LEU A 44 6.79 -7.08 -9.44
C LEU A 44 6.78 -7.26 -10.96
N PRO A 45 7.72 -8.01 -11.56
CA PRO A 45 7.83 -8.11 -13.02
C PRO A 45 6.55 -8.63 -13.68
N LEU A 46 5.77 -9.45 -12.97
CA LEU A 46 4.46 -9.94 -13.42
C LEU A 46 3.39 -8.84 -13.51
N LEU A 47 3.44 -7.84 -12.62
CA LEU A 47 2.48 -6.74 -12.56
C LEU A 47 2.99 -5.47 -13.26
N ALA A 48 4.30 -5.39 -13.54
CA ALA A 48 4.94 -4.30 -14.26
C ALA A 48 4.22 -3.85 -15.55
N PRO A 49 3.70 -4.74 -16.44
CA PRO A 49 2.98 -4.30 -17.63
C PRO A 49 1.67 -3.55 -17.34
N LEU A 50 1.09 -3.71 -16.14
CA LEU A 50 -0.09 -2.96 -15.71
C LEU A 50 0.27 -1.58 -15.12
N ALA A 51 1.53 -1.36 -14.71
CA ALA A 51 1.99 -0.10 -14.14
C ALA A 51 1.67 1.15 -15.00
N PRO A 52 1.86 1.17 -16.35
CA PRO A 52 1.55 2.35 -17.16
C PRO A 52 0.06 2.73 -17.10
N VAL A 53 -0.85 1.75 -17.02
CA VAL A 53 -2.28 1.99 -16.84
C VAL A 53 -2.52 2.74 -15.53
N PHE A 54 -1.86 2.32 -14.44
CA PHE A 54 -1.98 2.99 -13.14
C PHE A 54 -1.28 4.35 -13.04
N TRP A 55 -0.44 4.72 -14.02
CA TRP A 55 0.28 6.00 -14.05
C TRP A 55 -0.50 7.12 -14.74
N LEU A 56 -1.59 6.80 -15.47
CA LEU A 56 -2.42 7.80 -16.12
C LEU A 56 -3.05 8.78 -15.09
N PRO A 57 -3.04 10.10 -15.38
CA PRO A 57 -3.66 11.10 -14.52
C PRO A 57 -5.16 10.81 -14.38
N GLY A 58 -5.65 10.64 -13.15
CA GLY A 58 -7.03 10.26 -12.84
C GLY A 58 -7.17 8.86 -12.23
N ILE A 59 -6.34 7.89 -12.65
CA ILE A 59 -6.38 6.54 -12.09
C ILE A 59 -5.84 6.51 -10.66
N SER A 60 -5.08 7.52 -10.23
CA SER A 60 -4.64 7.65 -8.83
C SER A 60 -5.80 7.75 -7.86
N ILE A 61 -6.89 8.44 -8.25
CA ILE A 61 -8.08 8.63 -7.41
C ILE A 61 -8.87 7.32 -7.35
N ILE A 62 -9.10 6.69 -8.50
CA ILE A 62 -9.79 5.41 -8.62
C ILE A 62 -9.02 4.33 -7.85
N GLY A 63 -7.70 4.28 -8.03
CA GLY A 63 -6.80 3.35 -7.36
C GLY A 63 -6.75 3.56 -5.84
N ALA A 64 -6.78 4.81 -5.37
CA ALA A 64 -6.88 5.10 -3.93
C ALA A 64 -8.23 4.64 -3.36
N ALA A 65 -9.33 4.87 -4.06
CA ALA A 65 -10.66 4.41 -3.65
C ALA A 65 -10.76 2.88 -3.66
N ALA A 66 -10.30 2.22 -4.73
CA ALA A 66 -10.23 0.77 -4.84
C ALA A 66 -9.34 0.17 -3.75
N TYR A 67 -8.16 0.75 -3.50
CA TYR A 67 -7.28 0.31 -2.42
C TYR A 67 -7.95 0.45 -1.05
N ARG A 68 -8.62 1.59 -0.76
CA ARG A 68 -9.36 1.77 0.50
C ARG A 68 -10.48 0.75 0.65
N TRP A 69 -11.18 0.43 -0.43
CA TRP A 69 -12.22 -0.60 -0.43
C TRP A 69 -11.64 -1.98 -0.13
N VAL A 70 -10.54 -2.36 -0.78
CA VAL A 70 -9.82 -3.62 -0.51
C VAL A 70 -9.29 -3.62 0.93
N ALA A 71 -8.68 -2.54 1.40
CA ALA A 71 -8.15 -2.43 2.76
C ALA A 71 -9.26 -2.53 3.82
N ARG A 72 -10.45 -1.96 3.56
CA ARG A 72 -11.62 -2.12 4.43
C ARG A 72 -12.14 -3.56 4.38
N ASN A 73 -12.19 -4.16 3.20
CA ASN A 73 -12.67 -5.52 3.02
C ASN A 73 -11.60 -6.58 3.36
N ARG A 74 -10.35 -6.19 3.67
CA ARG A 74 -9.26 -7.12 4.01
C ARG A 74 -9.59 -7.91 5.26
N TYR A 75 -10.24 -7.27 6.24
CA TYR A 75 -10.74 -7.92 7.45
C TYR A 75 -11.87 -8.91 7.15
N ARG A 76 -12.58 -8.72 6.04
CA ARG A 76 -13.63 -9.64 5.56
C ARG A 76 -13.06 -10.81 4.76
N PHE A 77 -11.97 -10.59 4.01
CA PHE A 77 -11.33 -11.62 3.19
C PHE A 77 -10.33 -12.48 3.98
N PHE A 78 -9.54 -11.86 4.86
CA PHE A 78 -8.52 -12.52 5.69
C PHE A 78 -8.97 -12.61 7.15
N GLY A 79 -10.27 -12.83 7.36
CA GLY A 79 -10.94 -12.84 8.66
C GLY A 79 -10.12 -13.45 9.79
N CYS A 80 -9.50 -12.58 10.58
CA CYS A 80 -9.11 -12.86 11.95
C CYS A 80 -9.59 -11.66 12.76
N THR A 81 -10.67 -11.90 13.50
CA THR A 81 -11.14 -11.06 14.61
C THR A 81 -10.12 -11.10 15.74
#